data_AF-A0A2H9PIC4-F1
#
_entry.id   AF-A0A2H9PIC4-F1
#
_cell.length_a   1.000
_cell.length_b   1.000
_cell.length_c   1.000
_cell.angle_alpha   90.00
_cell.angle_beta   90.00
_cell.angle_gamma   90.00
#
_symmetry.space_group_name_H-M   'P 1'
#
loop_
_entity.id
_entity.type
_entity.pdbx_description
1 polymer ?
#
loop_
_entity_poly.entity_id
_entity_poly.type
_entity_poly.pdbx_seq_one_letter_code
_entity_poly.pdbx_strand_id
1 'polypeptide(L)'
;MEEAFLWSRESGKVRCELCAWRCLISDGDAGYCGVRVNKKGVLYSKNYGKILFMDKHRIEKLPMFHFYPDSETLSLSSFGCNMKCKFCRNADLSQKTSGMGDKYAPEEIIKLANKKGVKIISFTCSEPTVNFEFAFKVARLAKRYNIKTVFVTNGYMTSDAIKKIGKYLDAVTVDVKASGDPEFYKKYMEVESVQPIFDALKSFKKHRVFTEVSNLIVPEIGESREYNRELLEWIINNLGSSIPYHLLAFMPAHKMQDTP
;
A
#
# COMPACT_ATOMS: atom_id res chain seq x y z
N MET A 1 1.05 12.63 -15.60
CA MET A 1 0.32 11.36 -15.80
C MET A 1 1.25 10.43 -16.54
N GLU A 2 1.10 9.14 -16.33
CA GLU A 2 1.87 8.06 -16.97
C GLU A 2 0.87 6.99 -17.41
N GLU A 3 1.11 6.30 -18.52
CA GLU A 3 0.30 5.13 -18.88
C GLU A 3 0.39 4.07 -17.76
N ALA A 4 -0.76 3.56 -17.34
CA ALA A 4 -0.84 2.59 -16.26
C ALA A 4 -0.34 1.22 -16.71
N PHE A 5 0.22 0.47 -15.78
CA PHE A 5 0.42 -0.96 -15.93
C PHE A 5 -0.85 -1.73 -15.56
N LEU A 6 -0.92 -3.00 -16.01
CA LEU A 6 -1.92 -3.99 -15.58
C LEU A 6 -3.34 -3.51 -15.83
N TRP A 7 -3.69 -3.46 -17.10
CA TRP A 7 -5.04 -3.20 -17.55
C TRP A 7 -5.28 -3.85 -18.90
N SER A 8 -6.55 -4.09 -19.20
CA SER A 8 -7.02 -4.67 -20.46
C SER A 8 -8.19 -3.84 -21.01
N ARG A 9 -8.46 -3.97 -22.31
CA ARG A 9 -9.65 -3.39 -22.93
C ARG A 9 -10.81 -4.38 -22.80
N GLU A 10 -11.98 -3.88 -22.42
CA GLU A 10 -13.16 -4.70 -22.22
C GLU A 10 -14.41 -3.90 -22.59
N SER A 11 -15.13 -4.34 -23.64
CA SER A 11 -16.42 -3.76 -24.07
C SER A 11 -16.41 -2.22 -24.21
N GLY A 12 -15.39 -1.66 -24.86
CA GLY A 12 -15.24 -0.21 -25.05
C GLY A 12 -14.80 0.57 -23.80
N LYS A 13 -14.55 -0.14 -22.69
CA LYS A 13 -14.03 0.39 -21.42
C LYS A 13 -12.62 -0.17 -21.17
N VAL A 14 -12.00 0.27 -20.08
CA VAL A 14 -10.73 -0.30 -19.59
C VAL A 14 -10.94 -1.01 -18.26
N ARG A 15 -10.44 -2.23 -18.15
CA ARG A 15 -10.39 -3.00 -16.90
C ARG A 15 -9.05 -2.74 -16.23
N CYS A 16 -9.05 -2.09 -15.08
CA CYS A 16 -7.85 -1.97 -14.25
C CYS A 16 -7.63 -3.28 -13.49
N GLU A 17 -6.42 -3.86 -13.54
CA GLU A 17 -6.09 -5.17 -12.94
C GLU A 17 -5.06 -5.05 -11.80
N LEU A 18 -4.75 -3.82 -11.40
CA LEU A 18 -3.69 -3.50 -10.43
C LEU A 18 -4.03 -3.90 -8.99
N CYS A 19 -5.28 -3.73 -8.59
CA CYS A 19 -5.76 -4.04 -7.24
C CYS A 19 -7.07 -4.85 -7.31
N ALA A 20 -7.47 -5.44 -6.20
CA ALA A 20 -8.56 -6.41 -6.17
C ALA A 20 -9.94 -5.83 -6.50
N TRP A 21 -10.09 -4.50 -6.50
CA TRP A 21 -11.29 -3.83 -7.02
C TRP A 21 -11.60 -4.14 -8.49
N ARG A 22 -10.57 -4.43 -9.28
CA ARG A 22 -10.68 -4.74 -10.71
C ARG A 22 -11.63 -3.81 -11.48
N CYS A 23 -11.55 -2.49 -11.26
CA CYS A 23 -12.54 -1.53 -11.78
C CYS A 23 -12.69 -1.61 -13.30
N LEU A 24 -13.94 -1.58 -13.80
CA LEU A 24 -14.25 -1.30 -15.20
C LEU A 24 -14.51 0.20 -15.37
N ILE A 25 -13.69 0.89 -16.14
CA ILE A 25 -13.65 2.35 -16.19
C ILE A 25 -14.05 2.81 -17.59
N SER A 26 -15.16 3.54 -17.70
CA SER A 26 -15.61 4.15 -18.97
C SER A 26 -14.67 5.27 -19.40
N ASP A 27 -14.71 5.66 -20.68
CA ASP A 27 -13.87 6.77 -21.14
C ASP A 27 -14.19 8.08 -20.39
N GLY A 28 -13.15 8.81 -19.97
CA GLY A 28 -13.27 10.02 -19.14
C GLY A 28 -13.40 9.78 -17.64
N ASP A 29 -13.76 8.56 -17.21
CA ASP A 29 -13.98 8.23 -15.81
C ASP A 29 -12.70 7.85 -15.05
N ALA A 30 -12.84 7.73 -13.73
CA ALA A 30 -11.82 7.22 -12.83
C ALA A 30 -12.27 5.93 -12.12
N GLY A 31 -11.32 5.06 -11.78
CA GLY A 31 -11.56 3.93 -10.89
C GLY A 31 -11.78 4.37 -9.44
N TYR A 32 -12.12 3.42 -8.56
CA TYR A 32 -12.48 3.67 -7.16
C TYR A 32 -11.46 4.51 -6.37
N CYS A 33 -10.16 4.32 -6.65
CA CYS A 33 -9.09 5.11 -6.01
C CYS A 33 -9.00 6.58 -6.47
N GLY A 34 -9.74 6.98 -7.51
CA GLY A 34 -9.76 8.32 -8.10
C GLY A 34 -8.53 8.73 -8.92
N VAL A 35 -7.45 7.95 -8.89
CA VAL A 35 -6.18 8.28 -9.58
C VAL A 35 -5.93 7.49 -10.86
N ARG A 36 -6.66 6.38 -11.07
CA ARG A 36 -6.62 5.57 -12.31
C ARG A 36 -7.70 6.07 -13.25
N VAL A 37 -7.32 6.62 -14.40
CA VAL A 37 -8.29 7.23 -15.34
C VAL A 37 -8.18 6.70 -16.74
N ASN A 38 -9.33 6.46 -17.34
CA ASN A 38 -9.40 6.09 -18.75
C ASN A 38 -9.41 7.37 -19.59
N LYS A 39 -8.52 7.46 -20.57
CA LYS A 39 -8.54 8.50 -21.60
C LYS A 39 -8.42 7.85 -22.96
N LYS A 40 -9.51 7.92 -23.72
CA LYS A 40 -9.66 7.39 -25.09
C LYS A 40 -9.24 5.91 -25.19
N GLY A 41 -9.66 5.10 -24.21
CA GLY A 41 -9.40 3.66 -24.19
C GLY A 41 -7.98 3.26 -23.76
N VAL A 42 -7.29 4.15 -23.03
CA VAL A 42 -5.98 3.91 -22.41
C VAL A 42 -6.05 4.31 -20.94
N LEU A 43 -5.60 3.43 -20.04
CA LEU A 43 -5.58 3.71 -18.61
C LEU A 43 -4.32 4.50 -18.24
N TYR A 44 -4.48 5.57 -17.45
CA TYR A 44 -3.40 6.41 -16.96
C TYR A 44 -3.41 6.52 -15.43
N SER A 45 -2.23 6.68 -14.85
CA SER A 45 -2.04 7.08 -13.46
C SER A 45 -1.88 8.61 -13.34
N LYS A 46 -2.78 9.25 -12.60
CA LYS A 46 -2.77 10.70 -12.35
C LYS A 46 -1.67 11.16 -11.39
N ASN A 47 -1.29 10.28 -10.46
CA ASN A 47 -0.42 10.61 -9.34
C ASN A 47 1.07 10.24 -9.59
N TYR A 48 1.40 9.73 -10.78
CA TYR A 48 2.77 9.38 -11.14
C TYR A 48 3.77 10.52 -10.86
N GLY A 49 4.74 10.23 -9.99
CA GLY A 49 5.81 11.14 -9.59
C GLY A 49 5.36 12.32 -8.72
N LYS A 50 4.08 12.44 -8.38
CA LYS A 50 3.58 13.53 -7.53
C LYS A 50 3.73 13.14 -6.07
N ILE A 51 4.61 13.81 -5.35
CA ILE A 51 4.88 13.54 -3.93
C ILE A 51 4.30 14.69 -3.10
N LEU A 52 3.38 14.36 -2.21
CA LEU A 52 2.74 15.32 -1.28
C LEU A 52 3.45 15.38 0.06
N PHE A 53 4.15 14.30 0.42
CA PHE A 53 4.86 14.20 1.68
C PHE A 53 6.15 13.41 1.44
N MET A 54 7.25 13.96 1.93
CA MET A 54 8.56 13.32 1.93
C MET A 54 9.23 13.62 3.26
N ASP A 55 9.60 12.58 3.99
CA ASP A 55 10.23 12.72 5.31
C ASP A 55 11.30 11.67 5.54
N LYS A 56 12.30 12.03 6.36
CA LYS A 56 13.38 11.14 6.77
C LYS A 56 13.20 10.80 8.24
N HIS A 57 13.01 9.52 8.55
CA HIS A 57 12.84 9.06 9.93
C HIS A 57 13.30 7.60 10.08
N ARG A 58 13.28 7.08 11.31
CA ARG A 58 13.58 5.67 11.60
C ARG A 58 12.52 4.73 11.02
N ILE A 59 12.94 3.55 10.58
CA ILE A 59 12.06 2.59 9.89
C ILE A 59 10.93 2.06 10.79
N GLU A 60 11.13 2.05 12.11
CA GLU A 60 10.16 1.59 13.11
C GLU A 60 8.86 2.42 13.14
N LYS A 61 8.87 3.65 12.60
CA LYS A 61 7.65 4.45 12.39
C LYS A 61 6.72 3.83 11.34
N LEU A 62 7.21 2.90 10.51
CA LEU A 62 6.49 2.22 9.42
C LEU A 62 5.92 0.86 9.83
N PRO A 63 5.57 0.71 11.09
CA PRO A 63 5.60 -0.55 11.85
C PRO A 63 6.44 -1.67 11.20
N MET A 64 7.74 -1.44 11.05
CA MET A 64 8.69 -2.41 10.48
C MET A 64 9.90 -2.49 11.41
N PHE A 65 10.02 -3.59 12.13
CA PHE A 65 10.95 -3.73 13.27
C PHE A 65 12.02 -4.79 13.06
N HIS A 66 11.88 -5.65 12.04
CA HIS A 66 12.77 -6.78 11.77
C HIS A 66 13.48 -6.66 10.41
N PHE A 67 13.25 -5.56 9.69
CA PHE A 67 13.95 -5.23 8.46
C PHE A 67 14.86 -4.02 8.68
N TYR A 68 16.17 -4.25 8.80
CA TYR A 68 17.16 -3.20 9.09
C TYR A 68 16.81 -2.32 10.31
N PRO A 69 16.75 -2.90 11.53
CA PRO A 69 16.45 -2.15 12.75
C PRO A 69 17.39 -0.95 12.93
N ASP A 70 16.87 0.12 13.54
CA ASP A 70 17.49 1.42 13.75
C ASP A 70 17.95 2.11 12.45
N SER A 71 17.57 1.63 11.27
CA SER A 71 17.94 2.31 10.02
C SER A 71 17.02 3.48 9.71
N GLU A 72 17.57 4.50 9.03
CA GLU A 72 16.80 5.61 8.51
C GLU A 72 16.20 5.26 7.13
N THR A 73 15.00 5.76 6.88
CA THR A 73 14.29 5.62 5.59
C THR A 73 13.81 6.97 5.08
N LEU A 74 13.76 7.10 3.76
CA LEU A 74 13.14 8.22 3.06
C LEU A 74 11.73 7.81 2.66
N SER A 75 10.75 8.25 3.45
CA SER A 75 9.34 7.95 3.23
C SER A 75 8.74 8.89 2.20
N LEU A 76 8.01 8.31 1.25
CA LEU A 76 7.36 8.98 0.15
C LEU A 76 5.86 8.70 0.20
N SER A 77 5.06 9.74 0.05
CA SER A 77 3.61 9.62 -0.12
C SER A 77 3.06 10.46 -1.25
N SER A 78 2.02 9.93 -1.89
CA SER A 78 1.24 10.60 -2.94
C SER A 78 -0.23 10.63 -2.55
N PHE A 79 -1.09 11.22 -3.37
CA PHE A 79 -2.54 11.15 -3.15
C PHE A 79 -3.16 9.88 -3.74
N GLY A 80 -4.33 9.53 -3.21
CA GLY A 80 -5.14 8.40 -3.61
C GLY A 80 -4.92 7.17 -2.75
N CYS A 81 -5.98 6.38 -2.62
CA CYS A 81 -5.98 5.10 -1.92
C CYS A 81 -7.10 4.24 -2.48
N ASN A 82 -6.90 2.94 -2.50
CA ASN A 82 -7.90 1.96 -2.89
C ASN A 82 -8.74 1.46 -1.69
N MET A 83 -8.74 2.17 -0.56
CA MET A 83 -9.62 1.91 0.59
C MET A 83 -10.11 3.22 1.21
N LYS A 84 -11.29 3.20 1.82
CA LYS A 84 -11.97 4.38 2.41
C LYS A 84 -12.12 4.26 3.93
N CYS A 85 -11.03 3.91 4.62
CA CYS A 85 -11.04 3.72 6.07
C CYS A 85 -11.56 4.96 6.81
N LYS A 86 -12.64 4.80 7.57
CA LYS A 86 -13.26 5.87 8.38
C LYS A 86 -12.34 6.43 9.48
N PHE A 87 -11.31 5.67 9.85
CA PHE A 87 -10.30 6.01 10.85
C PHE A 87 -8.92 6.36 10.26
N CYS A 88 -8.82 6.66 8.97
CA CYS A 88 -7.52 6.88 8.34
C CYS A 88 -6.77 8.08 8.93
N ARG A 89 -5.64 7.84 9.60
CA ARG A 89 -4.71 8.87 10.11
C ARG A 89 -4.13 9.78 9.03
N ASN A 90 -4.12 9.30 7.79
CA ASN A 90 -3.55 9.99 6.62
C ASN A 90 -4.63 10.39 5.61
N ALA A 91 -5.88 10.60 6.06
CA ALA A 91 -7.00 10.88 5.17
C ALA A 91 -6.74 12.09 4.24
N ASP A 92 -6.00 13.10 4.71
CA ASP A 92 -5.59 14.28 3.95
C ASP A 92 -4.65 13.98 2.77
N LEU A 93 -4.08 12.78 2.71
CA LEU A 93 -3.29 12.29 1.59
C LEU A 93 -4.09 11.21 0.84
N SER A 94 -4.54 10.20 1.56
CA SER A 94 -5.10 8.98 0.98
C SER A 94 -6.48 9.19 0.34
N GLN A 95 -7.29 10.12 0.86
CA GLN A 95 -8.66 10.36 0.38
C GLN A 95 -8.74 11.42 -0.71
N LYS A 96 -7.65 12.15 -0.96
CA LYS A 96 -7.55 13.09 -2.07
C LYS A 96 -7.39 12.35 -3.40
N THR A 97 -8.02 12.86 -4.45
CA THR A 97 -7.90 12.36 -5.83
C THR A 97 -7.04 13.28 -6.71
N SER A 98 -6.62 14.41 -6.15
CA SER A 98 -5.72 15.39 -6.73
C SER A 98 -4.95 16.11 -5.61
N GLY A 99 -3.85 16.77 -5.96
CA GLY A 99 -3.09 17.56 -5.01
C GLY A 99 -1.96 18.32 -5.69
N MET A 100 -1.59 19.46 -5.09
CA MET A 100 -0.39 20.23 -5.42
C MET A 100 0.79 19.61 -4.67
N GLY A 101 1.34 18.54 -5.24
CA GLY A 101 2.60 17.94 -4.79
C GLY A 101 3.70 18.20 -5.80
N ASP A 102 4.93 18.21 -5.33
CA ASP A 102 6.09 18.33 -6.20
C ASP A 102 6.20 17.10 -7.11
N LYS A 103 6.63 17.33 -8.35
CA LYS A 103 6.84 16.27 -9.32
C LYS A 103 8.29 15.85 -9.31
N TYR A 104 8.54 14.58 -9.01
CA TYR A 104 9.86 13.96 -9.05
C TYR A 104 9.94 12.92 -10.16
N ALA A 105 11.07 12.87 -10.84
CA ALA A 105 11.52 11.71 -11.60
C ALA A 105 12.11 10.65 -10.65
N PRO A 106 12.05 9.35 -11.01
CA PRO A 106 12.64 8.29 -10.19
C PRO A 106 14.12 8.52 -9.84
N GLU A 107 14.90 9.10 -10.75
CA GLU A 107 16.32 9.42 -10.57
C GLU A 107 16.54 10.47 -9.50
N GLU A 108 15.64 11.44 -9.37
CA GLU A 108 15.72 12.49 -8.35
C GLU A 108 15.54 11.92 -6.95
N ILE A 109 14.64 10.93 -6.78
CA ILE A 109 14.47 10.23 -5.50
C ILE A 109 15.76 9.52 -5.08
N ILE A 110 16.44 8.86 -6.02
CA ILE A 110 17.71 8.18 -5.71
C ILE A 110 18.81 9.17 -5.36
N LYS A 111 18.90 10.29 -6.09
CA LYS A 111 19.83 11.38 -5.76
C LYS A 111 19.55 11.93 -4.36
N LEU A 112 18.29 12.15 -4.00
CA LEU A 112 17.87 12.63 -2.69
C LEU A 112 18.20 11.64 -1.57
N ALA A 113 17.92 10.35 -1.77
CA ALA A 113 18.25 9.31 -0.80
C ALA A 113 19.76 9.27 -0.52
N ASN A 114 20.59 9.26 -1.57
CA ASN A 114 22.04 9.31 -1.44
C ASN A 114 22.53 10.60 -0.77
N LYS A 115 22.01 11.77 -1.17
CA LYS A 115 22.34 13.07 -0.55
C LYS A 115 22.03 13.10 0.95
N LYS A 116 20.95 12.42 1.37
CA LYS A 116 20.53 12.33 2.77
C LYS A 116 21.21 11.18 3.55
N GLY A 117 22.09 10.42 2.91
CA GLY A 117 22.78 9.27 3.50
C GLY A 117 21.88 8.06 3.78
N VAL A 118 20.73 7.98 3.13
CA VAL A 118 19.70 6.97 3.40
C VAL A 118 19.82 5.78 2.45
N LYS A 119 19.68 4.56 2.99
CA LYS A 119 19.74 3.29 2.23
C LYS A 119 18.40 2.56 2.12
N ILE A 120 17.31 3.19 2.57
CA ILE A 120 15.95 2.64 2.49
C ILE A 120 14.99 3.72 1.95
N ILE A 121 14.19 3.37 0.96
CA ILE A 121 13.09 4.22 0.46
C ILE A 121 11.78 3.50 0.75
N SER A 122 10.88 4.18 1.46
CA SER A 122 9.57 3.65 1.83
C SER A 122 8.46 4.36 1.10
N PHE A 123 7.46 3.60 0.65
CA PHE A 123 6.21 4.13 0.10
C PHE A 123 5.09 3.88 1.09
N THR A 124 4.50 4.95 1.63
CA THR A 124 3.63 4.88 2.81
C THR A 124 2.63 6.05 2.87
N CYS A 125 1.87 6.13 3.98
CA CYS A 125 0.82 7.08 4.34
C CYS A 125 -0.44 7.03 3.47
N SER A 126 -0.31 6.99 2.14
CA SER A 126 -1.41 6.73 1.24
C SER A 126 -1.46 5.23 0.91
N GLU A 127 -1.56 4.83 -0.35
CA GLU A 127 -1.43 3.43 -0.73
C GLU A 127 -0.42 3.28 -1.90
N PRO A 128 0.74 2.62 -1.69
CA PRO A 128 1.73 2.43 -2.74
C PRO A 128 1.16 1.74 -3.99
N THR A 129 0.18 0.86 -3.83
CA THR A 129 -0.50 0.19 -4.94
C THR A 129 -1.08 1.18 -5.94
N VAL A 130 -1.60 2.34 -5.52
CA VAL A 130 -2.19 3.27 -6.50
C VAL A 130 -1.14 4.16 -7.19
N ASN A 131 0.08 4.25 -6.65
CA ASN A 131 1.25 4.94 -7.24
C ASN A 131 2.27 3.95 -7.84
N PHE A 132 1.78 2.80 -8.32
CA PHE A 132 2.59 1.64 -8.65
C PHE A 132 3.68 1.89 -9.71
N GLU A 133 3.40 2.62 -10.79
CA GLU A 133 4.36 2.83 -11.88
C GLU A 133 5.58 3.61 -11.40
N PHE A 134 5.36 4.63 -10.58
CA PHE A 134 6.44 5.42 -10.01
C PHE A 134 7.25 4.59 -9.02
N ALA A 135 6.57 3.92 -8.09
CA ALA A 135 7.21 3.07 -7.08
C ALA A 135 8.02 1.93 -7.74
N PHE A 136 7.49 1.30 -8.79
CA PHE A 136 8.19 0.28 -9.58
C PHE A 136 9.46 0.83 -10.23
N LYS A 137 9.39 2.02 -10.86
CA LYS A 137 10.57 2.62 -11.51
C LYS A 137 11.63 3.01 -10.49
N VAL A 138 11.23 3.57 -9.34
CA VAL A 138 12.14 3.88 -8.23
C VAL A 138 12.76 2.60 -7.67
N ALA A 139 11.99 1.55 -7.38
CA ALA A 139 12.49 0.29 -6.84
C ALA A 139 13.49 -0.40 -7.79
N ARG A 140 13.17 -0.43 -9.08
CA ARG A 140 14.09 -0.94 -10.11
C ARG A 140 15.40 -0.15 -10.14
N LEU A 141 15.33 1.18 -9.98
CA LEU A 141 16.50 2.04 -9.96
C LEU A 141 17.31 1.85 -8.67
N ALA A 142 16.64 1.81 -7.51
CA ALA A 142 17.22 1.68 -6.18
C ALA A 142 18.13 0.46 -6.05
N LYS A 143 17.74 -0.68 -6.64
CA LYS A 143 18.57 -1.90 -6.71
C LYS A 143 19.96 -1.64 -7.30
N ARG A 144 20.08 -0.79 -8.32
CA ARG A 144 21.38 -0.46 -8.96
C ARG A 144 22.31 0.34 -8.04
N TYR A 145 21.75 1.00 -7.03
CA TYR A 145 22.49 1.83 -6.07
C TYR A 145 22.56 1.20 -4.67
N ASN A 146 22.19 -0.07 -4.55
CA ASN A 146 22.10 -0.79 -3.27
C ASN A 146 21.24 -0.04 -2.24
N ILE A 147 20.12 0.54 -2.69
CA ILE A 147 19.10 1.14 -1.83
C ILE A 147 17.92 0.18 -1.77
N LYS A 148 17.46 -0.13 -0.55
CA LYS A 148 16.33 -1.00 -0.29
C LYS A 148 15.01 -0.27 -0.51
N THR A 149 13.97 -1.00 -0.91
CA THR A 149 12.62 -0.44 -1.01
C THR A 149 11.61 -1.18 -0.16
N VAL A 150 10.73 -0.40 0.48
CA VAL A 150 9.74 -0.87 1.44
C VAL A 150 8.36 -0.37 1.07
N PHE A 151 7.36 -1.24 1.11
CA PHE A 151 5.95 -0.85 1.01
C PHE A 151 5.29 -0.97 2.38
N VAL A 152 4.54 0.06 2.79
CA VAL A 152 3.53 -0.05 3.86
C VAL A 152 2.18 0.01 3.18
N THR A 153 1.43 -1.08 3.22
CA THR A 153 0.26 -1.28 2.36
C THR A 153 -0.90 -1.92 3.11
N ASN A 154 -2.11 -1.65 2.62
CA ASN A 154 -3.30 -2.37 3.05
C ASN A 154 -3.43 -3.78 2.42
N GLY A 155 -2.52 -4.16 1.54
CA GLY A 155 -2.47 -5.50 0.95
C GLY A 155 -3.51 -5.79 -0.14
N TYR A 156 -4.29 -4.81 -0.60
CA TYR A 156 -5.34 -5.03 -1.61
C TYR A 156 -4.81 -5.13 -3.06
N MET A 157 -3.52 -5.40 -3.23
CA MET A 157 -2.82 -5.52 -4.51
C MET A 157 -3.06 -6.89 -5.14
N THR A 158 -3.16 -6.97 -6.47
CA THR A 158 -3.28 -8.29 -7.13
C THR A 158 -1.96 -9.05 -7.15
N SER A 159 -2.03 -10.38 -7.23
CA SER A 159 -0.85 -11.25 -7.39
C SER A 159 0.00 -10.87 -8.60
N ASP A 160 -0.59 -10.37 -9.69
CA ASP A 160 0.13 -9.93 -10.89
C ASP A 160 0.93 -8.65 -10.65
N ALA A 161 0.38 -7.70 -9.88
CA ALA A 161 1.10 -6.50 -9.46
C ALA A 161 2.27 -6.86 -8.54
N ILE A 162 2.06 -7.76 -7.58
CA ILE A 162 3.12 -8.26 -6.70
C ILE A 162 4.20 -8.99 -7.50
N LYS A 163 3.82 -9.87 -8.43
CA LYS A 163 4.76 -10.56 -9.34
C LYS A 163 5.61 -9.56 -10.13
N LYS A 164 5.00 -8.48 -10.62
CA LYS A 164 5.67 -7.45 -11.40
C LYS A 164 6.73 -6.71 -10.58
N ILE A 165 6.44 -6.33 -9.34
CA ILE A 165 7.37 -5.56 -8.49
C ILE A 165 8.29 -6.42 -7.62
N GLY A 166 7.94 -7.68 -7.36
CA GLY A 166 8.54 -8.51 -6.30
C GLY A 166 10.06 -8.67 -6.40
N LYS A 167 10.64 -8.73 -7.61
CA LYS A 167 12.10 -8.78 -7.79
C LYS A 167 12.84 -7.48 -7.39
N TYR A 168 12.11 -6.38 -7.26
CA TYR A 168 12.64 -5.05 -6.96
C TYR A 168 12.25 -4.55 -5.57
N LEU A 169 11.15 -5.06 -4.99
CA LEU A 169 10.72 -4.75 -3.64
C LEU A 169 11.50 -5.59 -2.62
N ASP A 170 12.07 -4.96 -1.60
CA ASP A 170 12.86 -5.68 -0.59
C ASP A 170 12.00 -6.11 0.61
N ALA A 171 11.10 -5.23 1.07
CA ALA A 171 10.22 -5.55 2.18
C ALA A 171 8.82 -4.94 2.06
N VAL A 172 7.88 -5.51 2.81
CA VAL A 172 6.52 -5.03 2.95
C VAL A 172 6.03 -5.19 4.38
N THR A 173 5.33 -4.18 4.90
CA THR A 173 4.41 -4.34 6.02
C THR A 173 2.99 -4.33 5.46
N VAL A 174 2.25 -5.41 5.68
CA VAL A 174 0.83 -5.52 5.28
C VAL A 174 -0.04 -5.32 6.51
N ASP A 175 -0.91 -4.32 6.47
CA ASP A 175 -1.83 -4.02 7.56
C ASP A 175 -3.15 -4.80 7.43
N VAL A 176 -3.26 -5.91 8.16
CA VAL A 176 -4.50 -6.68 8.32
C VAL A 176 -5.27 -6.12 9.51
N LYS A 177 -6.04 -5.04 9.26
CA LYS A 177 -6.79 -4.29 10.29
C LYS A 177 -7.93 -5.13 10.90
N ALA A 178 -8.26 -4.91 12.17
CA ALA A 178 -9.33 -5.62 12.89
C ALA A 178 -9.30 -7.15 12.70
N SER A 179 -8.10 -7.72 12.67
CA SER A 179 -7.86 -9.15 12.47
C SER A 179 -8.47 -9.75 11.19
N GLY A 180 -8.81 -8.95 10.18
CA GLY A 180 -9.45 -9.47 8.97
C GLY A 180 -10.96 -9.68 9.08
N ASP A 181 -11.64 -9.12 10.08
CA ASP A 181 -13.09 -9.22 10.27
C ASP A 181 -13.86 -8.65 9.06
N PRO A 182 -14.59 -9.48 8.27
CA PRO A 182 -15.28 -9.03 7.07
C PRO A 182 -16.32 -7.92 7.31
N GLU A 183 -17.06 -7.97 8.42
CA GLU A 183 -18.07 -6.97 8.73
C GLU A 183 -17.42 -5.64 9.11
N PHE A 184 -16.28 -5.68 9.81
CA PHE A 184 -15.48 -4.49 10.08
C PHE A 184 -14.98 -3.85 8.78
N TYR A 185 -14.40 -4.65 7.87
CA TYR A 185 -13.90 -4.16 6.57
C TYR A 185 -15.01 -3.52 5.74
N LYS A 186 -16.19 -4.16 5.68
CA LYS A 186 -17.34 -3.62 4.95
C LYS A 186 -17.84 -2.32 5.56
N LYS A 187 -18.09 -2.29 6.86
CA LYS A 187 -18.70 -1.16 7.57
C LYS A 187 -17.78 0.05 7.69
N TYR A 188 -16.49 -0.15 7.91
CA TYR A 188 -15.54 0.93 8.24
C TYR A 188 -14.52 1.23 7.15
N MET A 189 -14.37 0.38 6.13
CA MET A 189 -13.36 0.55 5.08
C MET A 189 -13.90 0.43 3.65
N GLU A 190 -15.19 0.09 3.50
CA GLU A 190 -15.88 -0.16 2.22
C GLU A 190 -15.25 -1.30 1.42
N VAL A 191 -14.76 -2.36 2.09
CA VAL A 191 -14.13 -3.51 1.42
C VAL A 191 -15.02 -4.72 1.58
N GLU A 192 -15.57 -5.23 0.48
CA GLU A 192 -16.51 -6.37 0.49
C GLU A 192 -15.86 -7.73 0.77
N SER A 193 -14.55 -7.86 0.56
CA SER A 193 -13.84 -9.12 0.79
C SER A 193 -12.41 -8.89 1.26
N VAL A 194 -12.03 -9.59 2.33
CA VAL A 194 -10.68 -9.60 2.90
C VAL A 194 -9.75 -10.61 2.23
N GLN A 195 -10.31 -11.60 1.51
CA GLN A 195 -9.54 -12.66 0.83
C GLN A 195 -8.37 -12.14 -0.03
N PRO A 196 -8.51 -11.02 -0.78
CA PRO A 196 -7.40 -10.50 -1.57
C PRO A 196 -6.15 -10.11 -0.77
N ILE A 197 -6.31 -9.74 0.51
CA ILE A 197 -5.19 -9.39 1.40
C ILE A 197 -4.37 -10.65 1.72
N PHE A 198 -5.06 -11.75 1.98
CA PHE A 198 -4.47 -13.06 2.22
C PHE A 198 -3.77 -13.62 0.96
N ASP A 199 -4.36 -13.40 -0.21
CA ASP A 199 -3.75 -13.76 -1.49
C ASP A 199 -2.48 -12.94 -1.76
N ALA A 200 -2.51 -11.64 -1.44
CA ALA A 200 -1.35 -10.76 -1.53
C ALA A 200 -0.21 -11.22 -0.62
N LEU A 201 -0.50 -11.54 0.65
CA LEU A 201 0.47 -12.08 1.61
C LEU A 201 1.14 -13.37 1.09
N LYS A 202 0.35 -14.32 0.58
CA LYS A 202 0.88 -15.54 -0.06
C LYS A 202 1.76 -15.20 -1.26
N SER A 203 1.37 -14.20 -2.06
CA SER A 203 2.13 -13.77 -3.23
C SER A 203 3.46 -13.09 -2.85
N PHE A 204 3.50 -12.26 -1.80
CA PHE A 204 4.75 -11.65 -1.30
C PHE A 204 5.73 -12.73 -0.84
N LYS A 205 5.27 -13.72 -0.06
CA LYS A 205 6.07 -14.89 0.33
C LYS A 205 6.59 -15.66 -0.90
N LYS A 206 5.72 -15.94 -1.87
CA LYS A 206 6.11 -16.63 -3.12
C LYS A 206 7.21 -15.90 -3.87
N HIS A 207 7.20 -14.57 -3.87
CA HIS A 207 8.20 -13.74 -4.53
C HIS A 207 9.37 -13.32 -3.63
N ARG A 208 9.50 -13.92 -2.43
CA ARG A 208 10.59 -13.71 -1.47
C ARG A 208 10.77 -12.24 -1.05
N VAL A 209 9.67 -11.50 -0.94
CA VAL A 209 9.67 -10.16 -0.33
C VAL A 209 9.62 -10.33 1.19
N PHE A 210 10.53 -9.68 1.92
CA PHE A 210 10.52 -9.73 3.38
C PHE A 210 9.19 -9.15 3.88
N THR A 211 8.46 -9.90 4.69
CA THR A 211 7.06 -9.56 5.03
C THR A 211 6.89 -9.49 6.54
N GLU A 212 6.41 -8.36 7.03
CA GLU A 212 5.85 -8.21 8.37
C GLU A 212 4.33 -7.99 8.24
N VAL A 213 3.58 -8.45 9.23
CA VAL A 213 2.13 -8.24 9.29
C VAL A 213 1.83 -7.32 10.47
N SER A 214 1.06 -6.28 10.22
CA SER A 214 0.52 -5.44 11.29
C SER A 214 -0.99 -5.67 11.41
N ASN A 215 -1.52 -5.54 12.62
CA ASN A 215 -2.94 -5.60 12.91
C ASN A 215 -3.33 -4.43 13.82
N LEU A 216 -3.98 -3.44 13.21
CA LEU A 216 -4.59 -2.34 13.95
C LEU A 216 -5.87 -2.82 14.62
N ILE A 217 -5.90 -2.81 15.95
CA ILE A 217 -7.09 -3.13 16.73
C ILE A 217 -7.79 -1.83 17.09
N VAL A 218 -9.05 -1.70 16.69
CA VAL A 218 -9.91 -0.60 17.13
C VAL A 218 -10.69 -1.05 18.36
N PRO A 219 -10.58 -0.36 19.51
CA PRO A 219 -11.31 -0.72 20.72
C PRO A 219 -12.81 -0.87 20.48
N GLU A 220 -13.44 -1.80 21.19
CA GLU A 220 -14.89 -2.12 21.18
C GLU A 220 -15.44 -2.72 19.88
N ILE A 221 -14.84 -2.40 18.73
CA ILE A 221 -15.40 -2.75 17.41
C ILE A 221 -14.46 -3.59 16.53
N GLY A 222 -13.18 -3.68 16.85
CA GLY A 222 -12.16 -4.38 16.07
C GLY A 222 -11.30 -5.34 16.89
N GLU A 223 -11.75 -5.73 18.08
CA GLU A 223 -11.00 -6.52 19.07
C GLU A 223 -11.48 -7.98 19.22
N SER A 224 -12.17 -8.52 18.21
CA SER A 224 -12.62 -9.91 18.22
C SER A 224 -11.46 -10.89 18.43
N ARG A 225 -11.50 -11.62 19.55
CA ARG A 225 -10.51 -12.66 19.90
C ARG A 225 -10.59 -13.87 18.97
N GLU A 226 -11.76 -14.16 18.41
CA GLU A 226 -11.98 -15.24 17.45
C GLU A 226 -11.22 -14.94 16.15
N TYR A 227 -11.52 -13.81 15.50
CA TYR A 227 -10.81 -13.39 14.29
C TYR A 227 -9.30 -13.20 14.53
N ASN A 228 -8.90 -12.74 15.73
CA ASN A 228 -7.47 -12.65 16.05
C ASN A 228 -6.79 -14.02 16.04
N ARG A 229 -7.40 -15.03 16.66
CA ARG A 229 -6.89 -16.40 16.65
C ARG A 229 -6.83 -16.96 15.23
N GLU A 230 -7.90 -16.80 14.46
CA GLU A 230 -7.96 -17.25 13.06
C GLU A 230 -6.87 -16.62 12.19
N LEU A 231 -6.63 -15.31 12.34
CA LEU A 231 -5.55 -14.62 11.64
C LEU A 231 -4.18 -15.19 12.02
N LEU A 232 -3.91 -15.42 13.30
CA LEU A 232 -2.63 -15.97 13.75
C LEU A 232 -2.41 -17.40 13.25
N GLU A 233 -3.42 -18.27 13.35
CA GLU A 233 -3.39 -19.62 12.81
C GLU A 233 -3.17 -19.59 11.30
N TRP A 234 -3.85 -18.70 10.59
CA TRP A 234 -3.66 -18.52 9.16
C TRP A 234 -2.23 -18.10 8.82
N ILE A 235 -1.66 -17.12 9.55
CA ILE A 235 -0.28 -16.65 9.35
C ILE A 235 0.70 -17.80 9.56
N ILE A 236 0.57 -18.55 10.66
CA ILE A 236 1.44 -19.70 10.97
C ILE A 236 1.37 -20.74 9.85
N ASN A 237 0.15 -21.12 9.45
CA ASN A 237 -0.07 -22.20 8.48
C ASN A 237 0.33 -21.82 7.05
N ASN A 238 0.18 -20.55 6.65
CA ASN A 238 0.38 -20.12 5.26
C ASN A 238 1.69 -19.38 5.05
N LEU A 239 2.10 -18.54 6.01
CA LEU A 239 3.30 -17.71 5.91
C LEU A 239 4.47 -18.28 6.73
N GLY A 240 4.19 -18.94 7.85
CA GLY A 240 5.16 -19.57 8.74
C GLY A 240 5.21 -18.89 10.10
N SER A 241 5.58 -19.63 11.14
CA SER A 241 5.66 -19.14 12.53
C SER A 241 6.73 -18.09 12.79
N SER A 242 7.64 -17.86 11.85
CA SER A 242 8.72 -16.86 11.95
C SER A 242 8.32 -15.47 11.43
N ILE A 243 7.09 -15.28 10.94
CA ILE A 243 6.64 -14.01 10.39
C ILE A 243 6.38 -13.03 11.53
N PRO A 244 7.04 -11.86 11.54
CA PRO A 244 6.76 -10.83 12.54
C PRO A 244 5.31 -10.36 12.44
N TYR A 245 4.65 -10.31 13.60
CA TYR A 245 3.27 -9.88 13.76
C TYR A 245 3.20 -8.77 14.81
N HIS A 246 2.60 -7.64 14.44
CA HIS A 246 2.52 -6.46 15.30
C HIS A 246 1.08 -6.09 15.58
N LEU A 247 0.73 -5.93 16.86
CA LEU A 247 -0.52 -5.27 17.25
C LEU A 247 -0.28 -3.77 17.28
N LEU A 248 -1.12 -3.02 16.57
CA LEU A 248 -1.07 -1.56 16.57
C LEU A 248 -2.26 -1.02 17.37
N ALA A 249 -1.96 -0.11 18.29
CA ALA A 249 -2.97 0.63 19.03
C ALA A 249 -3.69 1.61 18.10
N PHE A 250 -5.00 1.70 18.26
CA PHE A 250 -5.81 2.70 17.59
C PHE A 250 -5.45 4.12 18.07
N MET A 251 -5.56 5.07 17.14
CA MET A 251 -5.57 6.48 17.49
C MET A 251 -6.72 7.14 16.73
N PRO A 252 -7.61 7.89 17.40
CA PRO A 252 -8.78 8.50 16.77
C PRO A 252 -8.38 9.43 15.62
N ALA A 253 -9.14 9.37 14.51
CA ALA A 253 -8.90 10.22 13.34
C ALA A 253 -10.03 10.17 12.31
N HIS A 254 -9.99 11.13 11.38
CA HIS A 254 -10.91 11.25 10.26
C HIS A 254 -12.38 11.31 10.71
N LYS A 255 -13.17 10.27 10.45
CA LYS A 255 -14.59 10.17 10.80
C LYS A 255 -14.83 9.44 12.13
N MET A 256 -13.77 8.99 12.80
CA MET A 256 -13.82 8.24 14.06
C MET A 256 -12.92 8.95 15.07
N GLN A 257 -13.29 10.18 15.43
CA GLN A 257 -12.56 11.00 16.40
C GLN A 257 -12.98 10.71 17.85
N ASP A 258 -14.17 10.17 18.04
CA ASP A 258 -14.77 9.90 19.35
C ASP A 258 -14.67 8.42 19.78
N THR A 259 -14.03 7.58 18.97
CA THR A 259 -13.74 6.18 19.35
C THR A 259 -12.60 6.19 20.37
N PRO A 260 -12.69 5.44 21.49
CA PRO A 260 -11.67 5.46 22.54
C PRO A 260 -10.28 4.99 22.09
#